data_AF-A0A1C6HXF5-F1
#
_entry.id   AF-A0A1C6HXF5-F1
#
_cell.length_a   1.000
_cell.length_b   1.000
_cell.length_c   1.000
_cell.angle_alpha   90.00
_cell.angle_beta   90.00
_cell.angle_gamma   90.00
#
_symmetry.space_group_name_H-M   'P 1'
#
loop_
_entity.id
_entity.type
_entity.pdbx_description
1 polymer ?
#
loop_
_entity_poly.entity_id
_entity_poly.type
_entity_poly.pdbx_seq_one_letter_code
_entity_poly.pdbx_strand_id
1 'polypeptide(L)' 'MECTYAQIDLNSYVAKYVDEMGCSLEEACRELGIELSKVFNSEEKNNY' A
#
# COMPACT_ATOMS: atom_id res chain seq x y z
N MET A 1 -1.55 14.39 -21.95
CA MET A 1 -1.93 14.07 -20.56
C MET A 1 -1.49 12.64 -20.35
N GLU A 2 -0.29 12.46 -19.82
CA GLU A 2 0.21 11.13 -19.52
C GLU A 2 -0.70 10.58 -18.43
N CYS A 3 -1.56 9.64 -18.79
CA CYS A 3 -2.28 8.85 -17.80
C CYS A 3 -1.19 8.00 -17.13
N THR A 4 -0.50 8.58 -16.14
CA THR A 4 0.24 7.84 -15.14
C THR A 4 -0.82 7.02 -14.42
N TYR A 5 -1.15 5.87 -15.00
CA TYR A 5 -2.00 4.86 -14.39
C TYR A 5 -1.48 4.73 -12.98
N ALA A 6 -2.36 5.15 -12.08
CA ALA A 6 -2.09 5.29 -10.68
C ALA A 6 -1.20 4.13 -10.26
N GLN A 7 0.02 4.44 -9.82
CA GLN A 7 0.58 3.66 -8.74
C GLN A 7 -0.47 3.82 -7.64
N ILE A 8 -1.43 2.89 -7.60
CA ILE A 8 -2.44 2.85 -6.57
C ILE A 8 -1.59 2.65 -5.34
N ASP A 9 -1.38 3.75 -4.63
CA ASP A 9 -0.51 3.80 -3.48
C ASP A 9 -1.03 2.70 -2.55
N LEU A 10 -0.27 1.63 -2.40
CA LEU A 10 -0.71 0.47 -1.62
C LEU A 10 -1.05 0.94 -0.20
N ASN A 11 -0.37 1.99 0.26
CA ASN A 11 -0.70 2.74 1.47
C ASN A 11 -2.14 3.28 1.48
N SER A 12 -2.61 3.92 0.40
CA SER A 12 -3.98 4.44 0.32
C SER A 12 -5.02 3.32 0.24
N TYR A 13 -4.71 2.22 -0.44
CA TYR A 13 -5.60 1.05 -0.50
C TYR A 13 -5.72 0.35 0.87
N VAL A 14 -4.60 0.10 1.53
CA VAL A 14 -4.56 -0.49 2.88
C VAL A 14 -5.19 0.45 3.91
N ALA A 15 -4.96 1.76 3.82
CA ALA A 15 -5.57 2.74 4.73
C ALA A 15 -7.09 2.76 4.64
N LYS A 16 -7.67 2.67 3.43
CA LYS A 16 -9.13 2.56 3.27
C LYS A 16 -9.67 1.28 3.89
N TYR A 17 -9.01 0.16 3.62
CA TYR A 17 -9.42 -1.14 4.18
C TYR A 17 -9.36 -1.14 5.71
N VAL A 18 -8.34 -0.53 6.30
CA VAL A 18 -8.20 -0.33 7.76
C VAL A 18 -9.34 0.50 8.32
N ASP A 19 -9.71 1.61 7.65
CA ASP A 19 -10.80 2.48 8.07
C ASP A 19 -12.17 1.76 7.99
N GLU A 20 -12.40 1.02 6.91
CA GLU A 20 -13.64 0.27 6.67
C GLU A 20 -13.80 -0.95 7.59
N MET A 21 -12.72 -1.68 7.85
CA MET A 21 -12.73 -2.90 8.66
C MET A 21 -12.46 -2.62 10.15
N GLY A 22 -11.94 -1.44 10.49
CA GLY A 22 -11.53 -1.09 11.86
C GLY A 22 -10.40 -1.97 12.38
N CYS A 23 -9.50 -2.44 11.52
CA CYS A 23 -8.41 -3.36 11.86
C CYS A 23 -7.03 -2.69 11.79
N SER A 24 -6.01 -3.31 12.38
CA SER A 24 -4.64 -2.78 12.29
C SER A 24 -4.07 -2.94 10.87
N LEU A 25 -3.16 -2.05 10.48
CA LEU A 25 -2.51 -2.10 9.16
C LEU A 25 -1.81 -3.44 8.87
N GLU A 26 -1.25 -4.09 9.89
CA GLU A 26 -0.67 -5.45 9.76
C GLU A 26 -1.73 -6.52 9.45
N GLU A 27 -2.89 -6.44 10.09
CA GLU A 27 -4.04 -7.33 9.85
C GLU A 27 -4.58 -7.12 8.43
N ALA A 28 -4.78 -5.86 8.05
CA ALA A 28 -5.19 -5.48 6.71
C ALA A 28 -4.20 -5.99 5.64
N CYS A 29 -2.90 -5.83 5.86
CA CYS A 29 -1.87 -6.35 4.96
C CYS A 29 -1.95 -7.89 4.85
N ARG A 30 -2.14 -8.59 5.98
CA ARG A 30 -2.26 -10.05 5.99
C ARG A 30 -3.49 -10.54 5.23
N GLU A 31 -4.65 -9.92 5.46
CA GLU A 31 -5.91 -10.27 4.80
C GLU A 31 -5.89 -9.94 3.30
N LEU A 32 -5.27 -8.82 2.92
CA LEU A 32 -5.11 -8.42 1.53
C LEU A 32 -3.99 -9.19 0.81
N GLY A 33 -3.21 -10.01 1.52
CA GLY A 33 -2.04 -10.69 0.98
C GLY A 33 -0.92 -9.74 0.53
N ILE A 34 -0.87 -8.54 1.12
CA ILE A 34 0.10 -7.51 0.82
C ILE A 34 1.24 -7.61 1.84
N GLU A 35 2.47 -7.66 1.36
CA GLU A 35 3.63 -7.55 2.25
C GLU A 35 3.79 -6.11 2.72
N LEU A 36 3.92 -5.91 4.04
CA LEU A 36 4.23 -4.59 4.63
C LEU A 36 5.42 -3.93 3.93
N SER A 37 6.43 -4.73 3.55
CA SER A 37 7.56 -4.25 2.78
C SER A 37 7.12 -3.56 1.48
N LYS A 38 6.13 -4.06 0.75
CA LYS A 38 5.63 -3.40 -0.48
C LYS A 38 4.81 -2.14 -0.23
N VAL A 39 4.25 -1.99 0.97
CA VAL A 39 3.50 -0.78 1.39
C VAL A 39 4.46 0.32 1.83
N PHE A 40 5.54 -0.04 2.54
CA PHE A 40 6.51 0.90 3.10
C PHE A 40 7.76 1.11 2.23
N ASN A 41 8.05 0.24 1.26
CA ASN A 41 9.22 0.32 0.38
C ASN A 41 8.89 1.08 -0.93
N SER A 42 8.09 2.15 -0.83
CA SER A 42 7.93 3.10 -1.94
C SER A 42 9.17 4.00 -2.15
N GLU A 43 10.22 3.88 -1.31
CA GLU A 43 11.38 4.78 -1.35
C GLU A 43 12.77 4.11 -1.35
N GLU A 44 12.96 2.92 -1.93
CA GLU A 44 14.33 2.43 -2.23
C GLU A 44 14.56 2.05 -3.70
N LYS A 45 14.08 2.89 -4.62
CA LYS A 45 14.65 2.98 -5.96
C LYS A 45 15.31 4.33 -6.19
N ASN A 46 16.38 4.62 -5.45
CA ASN A 46 17.40 5.54 -5.95
C ASN A 46 18.68 4.76 -6.30
N ASN A 47 18.77 4.53 -7.61
CA ASN A 47 19.82 3.97 -8.44
C ASN A 47 21.26 4.18 -7.91
N TYR A 48 22.06 3.10 -7.81
CA TYR A 48 23.54 3.17 -7.76
C TYR A 48 24.10 3.25 -9.18
#